data_AF-A0A2A8D502-F1
#
_entry.id   AF-A0A2A8D502-F1
#
_cell.length_a   1.000
_cell.length_b   1.000
_cell.length_c   1.000
_cell.angle_alpha   90.00
_cell.angle_beta   90.00
_cell.angle_gamma   90.00
#
_symmetry.space_group_name_H-M   'P 1'
#
loop_
_entity.id
_entity.type
_entity.pdbx_description
1 polymer ?
#
loop_
_entity_poly.entity_id
_entity_poly.type
_entity_poly.pdbx_seq_one_letter_code
_entity_poly.pdbx_strand_id
1 'polypeptide(L)'
;MKLRTIARLMLAFVSLVFLVPLNSLPASADTLPVAPGNPGAARDVAALDSDGDGISDIVETNGYDADGDGRPEVDYKKMGANPYHKDVFVEMDYMPGELASEEELDRIVQSFADLNVTNPDGRVGVNLHLDAGSARSAKYNLGGGNQVPHQMLSNNMESSGEWANIRARNFDSARYNSGFDYMIWGDYYVDNKTGNRISSGVGLLGSPGFMVTVGKTYWEGANSDIRVGTFIHELGHNLNLKHGGTDEFNGKPQYYSVMNYNYQLTGIPKADGTRYFGYLQQDMPTLNEWALNERDGFGPQAGEYLYTHKDKNGKDVTQPANQPIDFNRNGVIDNSPVSVDLNGDGILNELTALSDLKKLNFDIKPAQAGAGGPVTPPVAEENPVTANDARNLGLIP
;
A
#
# COMPACT_ATOMS: atom_id res chain seq x y z
N MET A 1 25.01 53.88 -24.53
CA MET A 1 23.84 53.05 -24.89
C MET A 1 24.31 51.95 -25.84
N LYS A 2 24.37 50.72 -25.31
CA LYS A 2 24.47 49.39 -25.96
C LYS A 2 25.40 49.19 -27.17
N LEU A 3 26.57 48.63 -26.85
CA LEU A 3 27.33 47.69 -27.68
C LEU A 3 26.41 46.55 -28.18
N ARG A 4 26.52 46.20 -29.47
CA ARG A 4 26.17 44.88 -30.00
C ARG A 4 27.13 44.56 -31.14
N THR A 5 28.20 43.83 -30.85
CA THR A 5 29.09 43.28 -31.87
C THR A 5 29.74 41.99 -31.36
N ILE A 6 29.89 41.01 -32.27
CA ILE A 6 30.86 39.89 -32.27
C ILE A 6 30.46 38.71 -31.35
N ALA A 7 30.55 37.42 -31.70
CA ALA A 7 31.00 36.67 -32.86
C ALA A 7 30.27 35.31 -32.87
N ARG A 8 30.09 34.74 -34.07
CA ARG A 8 29.89 33.29 -34.24
C ARG A 8 31.25 32.62 -34.09
N LEU A 9 31.38 31.77 -33.07
CA LEU A 9 32.53 30.91 -32.86
C LEU A 9 32.31 29.61 -33.66
N MET A 10 32.99 29.45 -34.79
CA MET A 10 33.26 28.14 -35.37
C MET A 10 34.71 27.81 -35.04
N LEU A 11 34.91 26.83 -34.16
CA LEU A 11 36.22 26.26 -33.89
C LEU A 11 36.23 24.83 -34.44
N ALA A 12 37.00 24.65 -35.50
CA ALA A 12 37.35 23.35 -36.06
C ALA A 12 38.28 22.62 -35.10
N PHE A 13 37.99 21.34 -34.82
CA PHE A 13 39.00 20.41 -34.32
C PHE A 13 39.35 19.41 -35.41
N VAL A 14 40.64 19.45 -35.74
CA VAL A 14 41.36 18.59 -36.67
C VAL A 14 41.30 17.14 -36.18
N SER A 15 40.73 16.24 -36.98
CA SER A 15 40.88 14.80 -36.74
C SER A 15 42.19 14.33 -37.35
N LEU A 16 43.07 13.84 -36.48
CA LEU A 16 44.35 13.24 -36.80
C LEU A 16 44.12 11.86 -37.44
N VAL A 17 44.54 11.72 -38.69
CA VAL A 17 44.52 10.45 -39.44
C VAL A 17 45.66 9.57 -38.92
N PHE A 18 45.32 8.44 -38.29
CA PHE A 18 46.24 7.31 -38.12
C PHE A 18 45.82 6.19 -39.08
N LEU A 19 46.63 5.97 -40.12
CA LEU A 19 46.65 4.74 -40.91
C LEU A 19 47.22 3.60 -40.06
N VAL A 20 46.48 2.50 -39.94
CA VAL A 20 46.96 1.18 -39.50
C VAL A 20 46.35 0.13 -40.44
N PRO A 21 47.10 -0.88 -40.92
CA PRO A 21 46.78 -1.58 -42.16
C PRO A 21 45.65 -2.60 -42.02
N LEU A 22 44.94 -2.81 -43.13
CA LEU A 22 44.06 -3.95 -43.38
C LEU A 22 44.83 -5.26 -43.17
N ASN A 23 44.32 -6.13 -42.29
CA ASN A 23 44.51 -7.57 -42.42
C ASN A 23 43.27 -8.32 -41.91
N SER A 24 42.57 -8.91 -42.88
CA SER A 24 41.87 -10.20 -42.84
C SER A 24 40.94 -10.49 -41.63
N LEU A 25 39.65 -10.26 -41.84
CA LEU A 25 38.59 -11.09 -41.26
C LEU A 25 38.66 -12.50 -41.87
N PRO A 26 38.56 -13.59 -41.08
CA PRO A 26 38.00 -14.82 -41.60
C PRO A 26 36.53 -14.91 -41.19
N ALA A 27 35.66 -14.99 -42.20
CA ALA A 27 34.43 -15.73 -42.07
C ALA A 27 34.80 -17.22 -41.92
N SER A 28 34.29 -17.88 -40.89
CA SER A 28 34.05 -19.32 -40.93
C SER A 28 32.86 -19.63 -40.02
N ALA A 29 31.84 -20.18 -40.65
CA ALA A 29 30.74 -20.84 -39.98
C ALA A 29 31.29 -22.08 -39.28
N ASP A 30 31.18 -22.13 -37.95
CA ASP A 30 31.30 -23.39 -37.21
C ASP A 30 29.94 -23.71 -36.60
N THR A 31 29.22 -24.53 -37.36
CA THR A 31 28.16 -25.41 -36.86
C THR A 31 28.76 -26.35 -35.83
N LEU A 32 28.46 -26.13 -34.54
CA LEU A 32 28.70 -27.15 -33.52
C LEU A 32 27.58 -28.21 -33.58
N PRO A 33 27.93 -29.51 -33.46
CA PRO A 33 26.99 -30.59 -33.71
C PRO A 33 25.89 -30.65 -32.65
N VAL A 34 24.63 -30.67 -33.11
CA VAL A 34 23.47 -31.05 -32.29
C VAL A 34 23.66 -32.50 -31.84
N ALA A 35 23.87 -32.70 -30.54
CA ALA A 35 23.70 -34.01 -29.93
C ALA A 35 22.19 -34.34 -29.89
N PRO A 36 21.76 -35.52 -30.32
CA PRO A 36 20.35 -35.88 -30.28
C PRO A 36 19.94 -36.26 -28.85
N GLY A 37 18.99 -35.50 -28.30
CA GLY A 37 18.05 -35.98 -27.28
C GLY A 37 18.41 -35.72 -25.81
N ASN A 38 17.76 -34.71 -25.23
CA ASN A 38 16.92 -34.93 -24.05
C ASN A 38 15.82 -33.83 -24.01
N PRO A 39 14.55 -34.12 -24.32
CA PRO A 39 13.46 -33.17 -24.10
C PRO A 39 13.12 -33.23 -22.60
N GLY A 40 13.71 -32.34 -21.80
CA GLY A 40 13.45 -32.36 -20.37
C GLY A 40 14.53 -31.67 -19.58
N ALA A 41 14.40 -30.34 -19.51
CA ALA A 41 14.84 -29.43 -18.45
C ALA A 41 15.03 -28.06 -19.11
N ALA A 42 13.92 -27.33 -19.26
CA ALA A 42 14.01 -25.89 -19.36
C ALA A 42 14.84 -25.43 -18.17
N ARG A 43 15.93 -24.69 -18.42
CA ARG A 43 16.65 -24.02 -17.35
C ARG A 43 15.65 -23.08 -16.68
N ASP A 44 15.43 -23.31 -15.40
CA ASP A 44 14.64 -22.47 -14.51
C ASP A 44 15.36 -21.12 -14.35
N VAL A 45 15.23 -20.26 -15.35
CA VAL A 45 15.42 -18.82 -15.15
C VAL A 45 14.18 -18.44 -14.38
N ALA A 46 14.30 -18.20 -13.08
CA ALA A 46 13.24 -17.55 -12.31
C ALA A 46 12.71 -16.41 -13.19
N ALA A 47 11.45 -16.50 -13.59
CA ALA A 47 10.89 -15.61 -14.61
C ALA A 47 11.18 -14.17 -14.16
N LEU A 48 11.84 -13.39 -15.02
CA LEU A 48 12.24 -12.03 -14.72
C LEU A 48 11.00 -11.24 -14.26
N ASP A 49 11.16 -10.50 -13.17
CA ASP A 49 10.18 -9.55 -12.63
C ASP A 49 10.94 -8.22 -12.53
N SER A 50 10.77 -7.39 -13.54
CA SER A 50 11.60 -6.22 -13.80
C SER A 50 11.28 -5.07 -12.84
N ASP A 51 10.03 -4.91 -12.44
CA ASP A 51 9.63 -3.88 -11.48
C ASP A 51 9.55 -4.36 -10.03
N GLY A 52 9.47 -5.68 -9.79
CA GLY A 52 9.47 -6.30 -8.47
C GLY A 52 8.13 -6.24 -7.76
N ASP A 53 7.01 -6.37 -8.48
CA ASP A 53 5.67 -6.46 -7.92
C ASP A 53 5.18 -7.89 -7.65
N GLY A 54 6.01 -8.89 -7.93
CA GLY A 54 5.66 -10.29 -7.73
C GLY A 54 4.84 -10.90 -8.86
N ILE A 55 4.69 -10.23 -9.99
CA ILE A 55 4.17 -10.79 -11.24
C ILE A 55 5.30 -10.72 -12.26
N SER A 56 5.72 -11.86 -12.81
CA SER A 56 6.84 -11.85 -13.75
C SER A 56 6.46 -11.18 -15.08
N ASP A 57 7.42 -10.55 -15.76
CA ASP A 57 7.26 -9.87 -17.05
C ASP A 57 6.51 -10.71 -18.10
N ILE A 58 6.77 -12.03 -18.08
CA ILE A 58 6.13 -12.97 -19.02
C ILE A 58 4.65 -13.19 -18.70
N VAL A 59 4.29 -13.25 -17.41
CA VAL A 59 2.90 -13.39 -16.96
C VAL A 59 2.13 -12.10 -17.23
N GLU A 60 2.73 -10.94 -16.99
CA GLU A 60 2.08 -9.66 -17.28
C GLU A 60 1.86 -9.46 -18.78
N THR A 61 2.81 -9.92 -19.62
CA THR A 61 2.73 -9.75 -21.08
C THR A 61 1.84 -10.80 -21.75
N ASN A 62 1.87 -12.05 -21.29
CA ASN A 62 1.22 -13.18 -21.95
C ASN A 62 0.00 -13.72 -21.20
N GLY A 63 -0.23 -13.26 -19.97
CA GLY A 63 -1.23 -13.79 -19.06
C GLY A 63 -0.73 -14.97 -18.21
N TYR A 64 -1.52 -15.31 -17.18
CA TYR A 64 -1.29 -16.46 -16.32
C TYR A 64 -2.15 -17.64 -16.80
N ASP A 65 -1.46 -18.70 -17.24
CA ASP A 65 -2.00 -19.99 -17.66
C ASP A 65 -1.94 -20.94 -16.46
N ALA A 66 -3.09 -21.11 -15.80
CA ALA A 66 -3.21 -21.81 -14.54
C ALA A 66 -3.25 -23.33 -14.72
N ASP A 67 -3.77 -23.83 -15.84
CA ASP A 67 -3.93 -25.26 -16.11
C ASP A 67 -2.89 -25.84 -17.09
N GLY A 68 -2.09 -24.98 -17.71
CA GLY A 68 -0.99 -25.33 -18.60
C GLY A 68 -1.44 -25.77 -19.99
N ASP A 69 -2.65 -25.42 -20.42
CA ASP A 69 -3.16 -25.79 -21.74
C ASP A 69 -2.61 -24.90 -22.89
N GLY A 70 -1.86 -23.85 -22.55
CA GLY A 70 -1.30 -22.87 -23.47
C GLY A 70 -2.20 -21.67 -23.74
N ARG A 71 -3.31 -21.51 -23.00
CA ARG A 71 -4.21 -20.35 -23.05
C ARG A 71 -4.27 -19.75 -21.65
N PRO A 72 -4.02 -18.45 -21.49
CA PRO A 72 -4.09 -17.82 -20.17
C PRO A 72 -5.55 -17.65 -19.70
N GLU A 73 -5.84 -18.09 -18.48
CA GLU A 73 -7.12 -17.79 -17.79
C GLU A 73 -7.16 -16.34 -17.30
N VAL A 74 -6.00 -15.78 -16.91
CA VAL A 74 -5.90 -14.40 -16.43
C VAL A 74 -5.07 -13.58 -17.42
N ASP A 75 -5.75 -12.74 -18.20
CA ASP A 75 -5.13 -11.87 -19.21
C ASP A 75 -4.66 -10.54 -18.59
N TYR A 76 -3.52 -10.59 -17.90
CA TYR A 76 -2.93 -9.43 -17.21
C TYR A 76 -2.70 -8.23 -18.13
N LYS A 77 -2.22 -8.47 -19.34
CA LYS A 77 -2.02 -7.42 -20.34
C LYS A 77 -3.31 -6.67 -20.67
N LYS A 78 -4.42 -7.39 -20.81
CA LYS A 78 -5.73 -6.79 -21.05
C LYS A 78 -6.29 -6.09 -19.82
N MET A 79 -5.92 -6.54 -18.62
CA MET A 79 -6.28 -5.89 -17.36
C MET A 79 -5.45 -4.62 -17.10
N GLY A 80 -4.34 -4.44 -17.82
CA GLY A 80 -3.54 -3.22 -17.78
C GLY A 80 -2.19 -3.36 -17.08
N ALA A 81 -1.72 -4.60 -16.83
CA ALA A 81 -0.40 -4.85 -16.26
C ALA A 81 0.72 -4.29 -17.15
N ASN A 82 1.83 -3.92 -16.51
CA ASN A 82 2.99 -3.32 -17.12
C ASN A 82 4.28 -3.82 -16.45
N PRO A 83 5.10 -4.64 -17.14
CA PRO A 83 6.34 -5.21 -16.59
C PRO A 83 7.41 -4.26 -16.06
N TYR A 84 7.20 -2.96 -16.24
CA TYR A 84 8.14 -1.92 -15.84
C TYR A 84 7.50 -0.91 -14.89
N HIS A 85 6.32 -1.20 -14.34
CA HIS A 85 5.61 -0.36 -13.39
C HIS A 85 4.68 -1.18 -12.52
N LYS A 86 5.02 -1.25 -11.22
CA LYS A 86 4.38 -2.13 -10.25
C LYS A 86 2.87 -2.12 -10.34
N ASP A 87 2.29 -3.30 -10.39
CA ASP A 87 0.86 -3.55 -10.39
C ASP A 87 0.42 -4.29 -9.11
N VAL A 88 -0.76 -3.95 -8.61
CA VAL A 88 -1.43 -4.69 -7.53
C VAL A 88 -2.85 -4.97 -7.97
N PHE A 89 -3.28 -6.22 -7.92
CA PHE A 89 -4.61 -6.65 -8.37
C PHE A 89 -5.45 -7.09 -7.18
N VAL A 90 -6.62 -6.48 -6.98
CA VAL A 90 -7.53 -6.83 -5.88
C VAL A 90 -8.91 -7.17 -6.43
N GLU A 91 -9.34 -8.41 -6.23
CA GLU A 91 -10.73 -8.80 -6.42
C GLU A 91 -11.56 -8.47 -5.18
N MET A 92 -12.67 -7.77 -5.38
CA MET A 92 -13.53 -7.26 -4.33
C MET A 92 -14.91 -7.91 -4.40
N ASP A 93 -15.12 -8.91 -3.56
CA ASP A 93 -16.47 -9.40 -3.27
C ASP A 93 -17.16 -8.45 -2.28
N TYR A 94 -18.49 -8.46 -2.26
CA TYR A 94 -19.23 -7.49 -1.47
C TYR A 94 -20.60 -7.99 -1.02
N MET A 95 -21.00 -7.57 0.19
CA MET A 95 -22.36 -7.77 0.68
C MET A 95 -23.33 -6.74 0.06
N PRO A 96 -24.65 -7.02 0.04
CA PRO A 96 -25.63 -6.12 -0.55
C PRO A 96 -25.64 -4.74 0.10
N GLY A 97 -25.29 -3.73 -0.72
CA GLY A 97 -25.22 -2.33 -0.30
C GLY A 97 -23.90 -1.90 0.34
N GLU A 98 -22.91 -2.80 0.44
CA GLU A 98 -21.63 -2.50 1.12
C GLU A 98 -20.47 -2.21 0.15
N LEU A 99 -20.63 -2.44 -1.15
CA LEU A 99 -19.58 -2.16 -2.14
C LEU A 99 -19.28 -0.67 -2.24
N ALA A 100 -18.00 -0.30 -2.21
CA ALA A 100 -17.55 1.08 -2.35
C ALA A 100 -17.99 1.74 -3.67
N SER A 101 -18.28 3.04 -3.63
CA SER A 101 -18.68 3.81 -4.82
C SER A 101 -17.50 3.96 -5.80
N GLU A 102 -17.76 4.28 -7.08
CA GLU A 102 -16.64 4.53 -8.02
C GLU A 102 -15.78 5.72 -7.61
N GLU A 103 -16.34 6.73 -6.94
CA GLU A 103 -15.56 7.84 -6.39
C GLU A 103 -14.62 7.37 -5.27
N GLU A 104 -15.08 6.45 -4.42
CA GLU A 104 -14.26 5.87 -3.35
C GLU A 104 -13.13 5.02 -3.95
N LEU A 105 -13.44 4.20 -4.96
CA LEU A 105 -12.46 3.40 -5.69
C LEU A 105 -11.46 4.28 -6.43
N ASP A 106 -11.89 5.39 -7.04
CA ASP A 106 -11.02 6.35 -7.71
C ASP A 106 -10.00 6.94 -6.74
N ARG A 107 -10.44 7.32 -5.54
CA ARG A 107 -9.58 7.85 -4.48
C ARG A 107 -8.57 6.80 -3.97
N ILE A 108 -9.02 5.55 -3.82
CA ILE A 108 -8.15 4.44 -3.46
C ILE A 108 -7.07 4.25 -4.53
N VAL A 109 -7.43 4.12 -5.81
CA VAL A 109 -6.46 3.96 -6.91
C VAL A 109 -5.49 5.14 -6.98
N GLN A 110 -6.00 6.38 -6.83
CA GLN A 110 -5.15 7.57 -6.86
C GLN A 110 -4.12 7.57 -5.71
N SER A 111 -4.48 7.10 -4.52
CA SER A 111 -3.55 7.04 -3.39
C SER A 111 -2.31 6.18 -3.66
N PHE A 112 -2.45 5.11 -4.45
CA PHE A 112 -1.36 4.23 -4.86
C PHE A 112 -0.57 4.82 -6.02
N ALA A 113 -1.24 5.47 -6.97
CA ALA A 113 -0.60 6.19 -8.06
C ALA A 113 0.29 7.35 -7.57
N ASP A 114 -0.07 7.97 -6.44
CA ASP A 114 0.66 9.09 -5.83
C ASP A 114 1.83 8.66 -4.91
N LEU A 115 2.06 7.35 -4.73
CA LEU A 115 3.20 6.87 -3.94
C LEU A 115 4.52 7.16 -4.67
N ASN A 116 5.52 7.65 -3.94
CA ASN A 116 6.87 7.87 -4.45
C ASN A 116 7.69 6.56 -4.54
N VAL A 117 7.07 5.50 -5.08
CA VAL A 117 7.72 4.23 -5.40
C VAL A 117 8.27 4.33 -6.82
N THR A 118 9.57 4.10 -6.99
CA THR A 118 10.23 4.23 -8.28
C THR A 118 10.12 2.95 -9.10
N ASN A 119 9.88 3.09 -10.41
CA ASN A 119 9.77 1.97 -11.32
C ASN A 119 10.81 2.03 -12.47
N PRO A 120 11.12 0.89 -13.13
CA PRO A 120 12.03 0.84 -14.27
C PRO A 120 11.64 1.74 -15.44
N ASP A 121 10.35 2.03 -15.62
CA ASP A 121 9.86 2.94 -16.66
C ASP A 121 10.12 4.43 -16.37
N GLY A 122 10.71 4.75 -15.22
CA GLY A 122 11.06 6.11 -14.79
C GLY A 122 9.88 6.91 -14.22
N ARG A 123 8.69 6.32 -14.09
CA ARG A 123 7.54 6.92 -13.42
C ARG A 123 7.45 6.43 -11.97
N VAL A 124 6.96 7.29 -11.10
CA VAL A 124 6.63 6.91 -9.72
C VAL A 124 5.19 6.42 -9.65
N GLY A 125 4.86 5.66 -8.60
CA GLY A 125 3.52 5.17 -8.31
C GLY A 125 3.41 3.66 -8.34
N VAL A 126 2.20 3.19 -8.06
CA VAL A 126 1.76 1.81 -8.20
C VAL A 126 0.43 1.80 -8.93
N ASN A 127 0.28 0.95 -9.93
CA ASN A 127 -0.99 0.72 -10.60
C ASN A 127 -1.85 -0.22 -9.75
N LEU A 128 -2.81 0.33 -9.02
CA LEU A 128 -3.79 -0.48 -8.30
C LEU A 128 -4.98 -0.80 -9.21
N HIS A 129 -5.14 -2.08 -9.52
CA HIS A 129 -6.21 -2.63 -10.35
C HIS A 129 -7.28 -3.26 -9.46
N LEU A 130 -8.47 -2.65 -9.43
CA LEU A 130 -9.58 -3.10 -8.59
C LEU A 130 -10.66 -3.78 -9.43
N ASP A 131 -11.11 -4.95 -9.00
CA ASP A 131 -12.12 -5.75 -9.69
C ASP A 131 -13.38 -5.92 -8.82
N ALA A 132 -14.42 -5.16 -9.14
CA ALA A 132 -15.75 -5.25 -8.54
C ALA A 132 -16.76 -5.97 -9.46
N GLY A 133 -16.27 -6.58 -10.54
CA GLY A 133 -17.09 -7.20 -11.56
C GLY A 133 -18.09 -6.26 -12.21
N SER A 134 -19.19 -6.86 -12.65
CA SER A 134 -20.27 -6.15 -13.35
C SER A 134 -21.02 -5.10 -12.51
N ALA A 135 -20.77 -5.02 -11.20
CA ALA A 135 -21.42 -4.03 -10.33
C ALA A 135 -20.83 -2.63 -10.43
N ARG A 136 -19.68 -2.46 -11.08
CA ARG A 136 -19.09 -1.18 -11.41
C ARG A 136 -18.83 -1.09 -12.92
N SER A 137 -18.46 0.10 -13.37
CA SER A 137 -18.14 0.37 -14.76
C SER A 137 -16.98 -0.49 -15.25
N ALA A 138 -16.75 -0.46 -16.57
CA ALA A 138 -15.66 -1.22 -17.19
C ALA A 138 -14.27 -0.90 -16.61
N LYS A 139 -14.12 0.23 -15.91
CA LYS A 139 -12.89 0.59 -15.18
C LYS A 139 -12.57 -0.38 -14.03
N TYR A 140 -13.61 -0.94 -13.39
CA TYR A 140 -13.49 -1.77 -12.19
C TYR A 140 -14.10 -3.16 -12.43
N ASN A 141 -14.01 -3.66 -13.65
CA ASN A 141 -14.55 -4.96 -14.03
C ASN A 141 -13.48 -5.73 -14.80
N LEU A 142 -12.70 -6.52 -14.08
CA LEU A 142 -11.64 -7.38 -14.62
C LEU A 142 -12.11 -8.83 -14.72
N GLY A 143 -13.41 -9.10 -14.52
CA GLY A 143 -14.05 -10.39 -14.76
C GLY A 143 -14.33 -11.23 -13.51
N GLY A 144 -13.91 -10.80 -12.32
CA GLY A 144 -14.25 -11.36 -11.01
C GLY A 144 -15.24 -10.47 -10.25
N GLY A 145 -15.20 -10.52 -8.91
CA GLY A 145 -15.93 -9.60 -8.03
C GLY A 145 -17.45 -9.84 -8.00
N ASN A 146 -17.93 -10.43 -6.92
CA ASN A 146 -19.30 -10.93 -6.80
C ASN A 146 -20.05 -10.31 -5.63
N GLN A 147 -21.37 -10.13 -5.81
CA GLN A 147 -22.25 -9.94 -4.67
C GLN A 147 -22.42 -11.26 -3.93
N VAL A 148 -21.98 -11.31 -2.68
CA VAL A 148 -22.16 -12.47 -1.80
C VAL A 148 -23.36 -12.24 -0.87
N PRO A 149 -24.02 -13.31 -0.36
CA PRO A 149 -25.08 -13.15 0.63
C PRO A 149 -24.60 -12.36 1.85
N HIS A 150 -25.49 -11.55 2.43
CA HIS A 150 -25.21 -10.98 3.75
C HIS A 150 -25.11 -12.12 4.76
N GLN A 151 -23.97 -12.23 5.41
CA GLN A 151 -23.69 -13.26 6.42
C GLN A 151 -22.72 -12.72 7.47
N MET A 152 -22.70 -13.37 8.63
CA MET A 152 -21.74 -13.03 9.68
C MET A 152 -20.32 -13.41 9.21
N LEU A 153 -19.38 -12.48 9.36
CA LEU A 153 -17.94 -12.74 9.23
C LEU A 153 -17.32 -12.95 10.62
N SER A 154 -16.08 -13.41 10.65
CA SER A 154 -15.24 -13.43 11.85
C SER A 154 -13.82 -13.00 11.52
N ASN A 155 -13.05 -12.63 12.55
CA ASN A 155 -11.60 -12.39 12.46
C ASN A 155 -10.78 -13.69 12.26
N ASN A 156 -11.42 -14.86 12.19
CA ASN A 156 -10.75 -16.07 11.75
C ASN A 156 -10.56 -16.00 10.23
N MET A 157 -9.36 -15.64 9.79
CA MET A 157 -8.98 -15.55 8.39
C MET A 157 -8.31 -16.84 7.87
N GLU A 158 -8.16 -17.85 8.73
CA GLU A 158 -7.62 -19.15 8.35
C GLU A 158 -8.63 -19.93 7.48
N SER A 159 -8.21 -21.09 6.96
CA SER A 159 -9.02 -21.92 6.04
C SER A 159 -10.37 -22.38 6.62
N SER A 160 -10.54 -22.35 7.94
CA SER A 160 -11.81 -22.69 8.61
C SER A 160 -12.75 -21.50 8.77
N GLY A 161 -12.27 -20.29 8.52
CA GLY A 161 -12.98 -19.04 8.70
C GLY A 161 -13.96 -18.69 7.59
N GLU A 162 -14.95 -17.85 7.92
CA GLU A 162 -16.00 -17.45 6.98
C GLU A 162 -15.46 -16.72 5.76
N TRP A 163 -14.46 -15.85 5.94
CA TRP A 163 -13.83 -15.17 4.81
C TRP A 163 -13.20 -16.15 3.83
N ALA A 164 -12.44 -17.13 4.32
CA ALA A 164 -11.80 -18.13 3.47
C ALA A 164 -12.85 -19.02 2.77
N ASN A 165 -13.95 -19.34 3.45
CA ASN A 165 -15.07 -20.08 2.88
C ASN A 165 -15.82 -19.30 1.78
N ILE A 166 -15.92 -17.97 1.91
CA ILE A 166 -16.49 -17.12 0.85
C ILE A 166 -15.51 -17.06 -0.33
N ARG A 167 -14.22 -16.78 -0.08
CA ARG A 167 -13.18 -16.79 -1.12
C ARG A 167 -13.18 -18.10 -1.90
N ALA A 168 -13.24 -19.23 -1.21
CA ALA A 168 -13.23 -20.56 -1.82
C ALA A 168 -14.40 -20.81 -2.79
N ARG A 169 -15.53 -20.12 -2.62
CA ARG A 169 -16.74 -20.29 -3.42
C ARG A 169 -16.90 -19.29 -4.56
N ASN A 170 -16.31 -18.10 -4.43
CA ASN A 170 -16.58 -16.97 -5.32
C ASN A 170 -15.36 -16.50 -6.10
N PHE A 171 -14.15 -16.72 -5.57
CA PHE A 171 -12.92 -16.38 -6.27
C PHE A 171 -12.55 -17.50 -7.25
N ASP A 172 -12.29 -17.14 -8.51
CA ASP A 172 -11.92 -18.13 -9.52
C ASP A 172 -10.64 -18.88 -9.10
N SER A 173 -10.71 -20.21 -9.09
CA SER A 173 -9.57 -21.06 -8.76
C SER A 173 -8.34 -20.81 -9.63
N ALA A 174 -8.52 -20.35 -10.88
CA ALA A 174 -7.42 -19.96 -11.77
C ALA A 174 -6.63 -18.75 -11.25
N ARG A 175 -7.23 -17.91 -10.38
CA ARG A 175 -6.57 -16.74 -9.80
C ARG A 175 -5.78 -17.04 -8.53
N TYR A 176 -5.90 -18.22 -7.89
CA TYR A 176 -5.33 -18.46 -6.55
C TYR A 176 -3.83 -18.25 -6.44
N ASN A 177 -3.07 -18.52 -7.50
CA ASN A 177 -1.61 -18.35 -7.53
C ASN A 177 -1.17 -17.32 -8.58
N SER A 178 -2.11 -16.50 -9.06
CA SER A 178 -1.86 -15.53 -10.14
C SER A 178 -1.18 -14.25 -9.65
N GLY A 179 -1.36 -13.89 -8.37
CA GLY A 179 -0.95 -12.59 -7.81
C GLY A 179 -2.14 -11.69 -7.41
N PHE A 180 -3.38 -12.12 -7.65
CA PHE A 180 -4.56 -11.41 -7.16
C PHE A 180 -4.71 -11.52 -5.63
N ASP A 181 -4.82 -10.36 -4.98
CA ASP A 181 -5.45 -10.20 -3.68
C ASP A 181 -6.96 -10.46 -3.78
N TYR A 182 -7.53 -10.92 -2.67
CA TYR A 182 -8.98 -11.07 -2.53
C TYR A 182 -9.44 -10.29 -1.31
N MET A 183 -10.56 -9.60 -1.41
CA MET A 183 -11.16 -8.92 -0.26
C MET A 183 -12.68 -8.95 -0.26
N ILE A 184 -13.26 -8.70 0.92
CA ILE A 184 -14.71 -8.59 1.08
C ILE A 184 -15.06 -7.22 1.66
N TRP A 185 -15.95 -6.49 0.96
CA TRP A 185 -16.73 -5.40 1.55
C TRP A 185 -17.90 -5.98 2.33
N GLY A 186 -17.75 -6.07 3.65
CA GLY A 186 -18.73 -6.63 4.57
C GLY A 186 -19.43 -5.59 5.44
N ASP A 187 -20.40 -6.07 6.23
CA ASP A 187 -21.14 -5.22 7.14
C ASP A 187 -20.41 -5.06 8.50
N TYR A 188 -20.17 -6.18 9.18
CA TYR A 188 -19.48 -6.30 10.47
C TYR A 188 -18.88 -7.71 10.59
N TYR A 189 -18.06 -7.97 11.62
CA TYR A 189 -17.63 -9.32 11.99
C TYR A 189 -17.80 -9.58 13.48
N VAL A 190 -17.69 -10.85 13.88
CA VAL A 190 -17.68 -11.26 15.28
C VAL A 190 -16.28 -11.77 15.63
N ASP A 191 -15.72 -11.23 16.70
CA ASP A 191 -14.45 -11.67 17.27
C ASP A 191 -14.61 -13.11 17.80
N ASN A 192 -13.78 -14.02 17.30
CA ASN A 192 -13.82 -15.46 17.62
C ASN A 192 -13.39 -15.80 19.06
N LYS A 193 -12.67 -14.91 19.74
CA LYS A 193 -12.23 -15.07 21.14
C LYS A 193 -13.26 -14.49 22.10
N THR A 194 -13.78 -13.30 21.82
CA THR A 194 -14.68 -12.60 22.75
C THR A 194 -16.16 -12.82 22.45
N GLY A 195 -16.52 -13.20 21.23
CA GLY A 195 -17.90 -13.30 20.75
C GLY A 195 -18.56 -11.93 20.53
N ASN A 196 -17.81 -10.83 20.67
CA ASN A 196 -18.33 -9.49 20.48
C ASN A 196 -18.43 -9.15 19.01
N ARG A 197 -19.47 -8.40 18.67
CA ARG A 197 -19.60 -7.80 17.33
C ARG A 197 -18.70 -6.57 17.23
N ILE A 198 -17.87 -6.54 16.19
CA ILE A 198 -16.85 -5.54 15.88
C ILE A 198 -16.88 -5.23 14.36
N SER A 199 -16.03 -4.31 13.89
CA SER A 199 -16.10 -3.70 12.56
C SER A 199 -14.74 -3.14 12.12
N SER A 200 -14.72 -2.28 11.09
CA SER A 200 -13.54 -1.71 10.39
C SER A 200 -12.91 -2.68 9.42
N GLY A 201 -12.08 -3.61 9.88
CA GLY A 201 -11.38 -4.50 8.97
C GLY A 201 -10.46 -5.47 9.69
N VAL A 202 -10.01 -6.45 8.91
CA VAL A 202 -8.96 -7.41 9.27
C VAL A 202 -8.16 -7.69 8.00
N GLY A 203 -6.84 -7.62 8.10
CA GLY A 203 -5.92 -7.87 6.99
C GLY A 203 -4.91 -8.95 7.32
N LEU A 204 -4.49 -9.71 6.32
CA LEU A 204 -3.42 -10.69 6.47
C LEU A 204 -2.06 -10.00 6.31
N LEU A 205 -1.24 -10.01 7.35
CA LEU A 205 0.06 -9.37 7.32
C LEU A 205 1.01 -10.09 6.35
N GLY A 206 1.47 -9.37 5.32
CA GLY A 206 2.42 -9.89 4.33
C GLY A 206 1.86 -11.01 3.45
N SER A 207 0.53 -11.07 3.27
CA SER A 207 -0.15 -12.16 2.58
C SER A 207 -1.43 -11.65 1.91
N PRO A 208 -1.90 -12.27 0.81
CA PRO A 208 -3.04 -11.76 0.08
C PRO A 208 -4.35 -12.11 0.78
N GLY A 209 -4.97 -11.12 1.41
CA GLY A 209 -6.35 -11.23 1.85
C GLY A 209 -6.74 -10.28 2.96
N PHE A 210 -7.88 -9.61 2.81
CA PHE A 210 -8.43 -8.76 3.85
C PHE A 210 -9.95 -8.61 3.76
N MET A 211 -10.55 -7.97 4.74
CA MET A 211 -11.96 -7.55 4.69
C MET A 211 -12.11 -6.15 5.23
N VAL A 212 -13.00 -5.37 4.62
CA VAL A 212 -13.43 -4.06 5.10
C VAL A 212 -14.88 -4.18 5.54
N THR A 213 -15.12 -3.95 6.82
CA THR A 213 -16.41 -4.09 7.50
C THR A 213 -16.87 -2.74 8.06
N VAL A 214 -16.96 -1.74 7.20
CA VAL A 214 -17.50 -0.40 7.52
C VAL A 214 -18.98 -0.35 7.11
N GLY A 215 -19.75 -1.31 7.62
CA GLY A 215 -21.11 -1.55 7.20
C GLY A 215 -22.16 -0.68 7.84
N LYS A 216 -23.29 -0.52 7.14
CA LYS A 216 -24.41 0.29 7.59
C LYS A 216 -24.98 -0.11 8.96
N THR A 217 -24.90 -1.39 9.35
CA THR A 217 -25.49 -1.87 10.62
C THR A 217 -24.74 -1.36 11.84
N TYR A 218 -23.42 -1.17 11.74
CA TYR A 218 -22.60 -0.76 12.88
C TYR A 218 -22.12 0.69 12.80
N TRP A 219 -21.99 1.23 11.58
CA TRP A 219 -21.45 2.57 11.35
C TRP A 219 -22.51 3.63 11.07
N GLU A 220 -23.74 3.24 10.75
CA GLU A 220 -24.91 4.14 10.62
C GLU A 220 -24.61 5.47 9.90
N GLY A 221 -23.97 5.41 8.73
CA GLY A 221 -23.61 6.60 7.95
C GLY A 221 -22.12 6.94 7.93
N ALA A 222 -21.24 5.93 8.00
CA ALA A 222 -19.83 6.11 7.66
C ALA A 222 -19.69 6.84 6.32
N ASN A 223 -18.90 7.90 6.33
CA ASN A 223 -18.59 8.67 5.13
C ASN A 223 -17.51 7.95 4.29
N SER A 224 -17.27 8.49 3.10
CA SER A 224 -16.29 7.94 2.16
C SER A 224 -14.86 7.97 2.68
N ASP A 225 -14.50 8.93 3.54
CA ASP A 225 -13.16 9.02 4.14
C ASP A 225 -12.86 7.80 5.02
N ILE A 226 -13.82 7.39 5.86
CA ILE A 226 -13.69 6.19 6.70
C ILE A 226 -13.49 4.95 5.82
N ARG A 227 -14.27 4.81 4.75
CA ARG A 227 -14.25 3.63 3.87
C ARG A 227 -12.94 3.56 3.07
N VAL A 228 -12.52 4.67 2.48
CA VAL A 228 -11.26 4.80 1.72
C VAL A 228 -10.07 4.56 2.63
N GLY A 229 -10.00 5.22 3.78
CA GLY A 229 -8.90 5.08 4.73
C GLY A 229 -8.79 3.65 5.29
N THR A 230 -9.92 3.00 5.58
CA THR A 230 -9.93 1.62 6.07
C THR A 230 -9.47 0.64 4.97
N PHE A 231 -9.91 0.80 3.72
CA PHE A 231 -9.42 -0.04 2.63
C PHE A 231 -7.90 0.06 2.46
N ILE A 232 -7.34 1.27 2.43
CA ILE A 232 -5.90 1.49 2.25
C ILE A 232 -5.13 0.96 3.47
N HIS A 233 -5.70 1.05 4.68
CA HIS A 233 -5.13 0.46 5.89
C HIS A 233 -5.03 -1.07 5.77
N GLU A 234 -6.14 -1.74 5.44
CA GLU A 234 -6.16 -3.20 5.35
C GLU A 234 -5.27 -3.73 4.22
N LEU A 235 -5.25 -3.07 3.06
CA LEU A 235 -4.32 -3.41 1.98
C LEU A 235 -2.85 -3.15 2.39
N GLY A 236 -2.62 -2.19 3.29
CA GLY A 236 -1.29 -1.97 3.89
C GLY A 236 -0.80 -3.18 4.68
N HIS A 237 -1.70 -3.91 5.36
CA HIS A 237 -1.35 -5.17 6.02
C HIS A 237 -0.90 -6.24 5.01
N ASN A 238 -1.63 -6.42 3.90
CA ASN A 238 -1.19 -7.32 2.84
C ASN A 238 0.24 -6.96 2.39
N LEU A 239 0.51 -5.66 2.18
CA LEU A 239 1.80 -5.09 1.80
C LEU A 239 2.85 -5.04 2.94
N ASN A 240 2.63 -5.79 4.03
CA ASN A 240 3.54 -5.99 5.15
C ASN A 240 3.76 -4.76 6.06
N LEU A 241 2.83 -3.80 6.06
CA LEU A 241 2.81 -2.70 7.02
C LEU A 241 2.08 -3.07 8.31
N LYS A 242 2.57 -2.52 9.42
CA LYS A 242 1.95 -2.60 10.75
C LYS A 242 1.52 -1.21 11.23
N HIS A 243 0.76 -1.16 12.32
CA HIS A 243 0.18 0.06 12.87
C HIS A 243 1.20 1.12 13.32
N GLY A 244 2.39 0.70 13.78
CA GLY A 244 3.49 1.60 14.13
C GLY A 244 4.48 1.84 12.98
N GLY A 245 4.25 1.29 11.79
CA GLY A 245 5.18 1.32 10.66
C GLY A 245 6.49 0.61 10.98
N THR A 246 7.45 1.38 11.49
CA THR A 246 8.77 1.01 12.06
C THR A 246 8.82 -0.18 13.01
N ASP A 247 7.94 -0.10 13.98
CA ASP A 247 8.01 -0.74 15.27
C ASP A 247 6.57 -0.96 15.78
N GLU A 248 6.44 -1.42 17.02
CA GLU A 248 5.13 -1.72 17.64
C GLU A 248 4.55 -0.51 18.39
N PHE A 249 5.20 0.66 18.36
CA PHE A 249 4.68 1.87 19.01
C PHE A 249 3.66 2.55 18.11
N ASN A 250 2.43 2.64 18.60
CA ASN A 250 1.32 3.21 17.86
C ASN A 250 1.04 4.67 18.28
N GLY A 251 0.15 5.35 17.57
CA GLY A 251 -0.30 6.71 17.93
C GLY A 251 0.72 7.82 17.73
N LYS A 252 1.85 7.52 17.07
CA LYS A 252 2.96 8.47 16.84
C LYS A 252 2.50 9.68 16.01
N PRO A 253 2.52 10.92 16.53
CA PRO A 253 1.93 12.07 15.85
C PRO A 253 2.69 12.55 14.59
N GLN A 254 3.92 12.07 14.40
CA GLN A 254 4.73 12.31 13.21
C GLN A 254 4.69 11.13 12.21
N TYR A 255 4.01 10.03 12.54
CA TYR A 255 3.83 8.91 11.62
C TYR A 255 2.62 9.15 10.72
N TYR A 256 2.81 9.98 9.69
CA TYR A 256 1.78 10.43 8.73
C TYR A 256 1.39 9.36 7.72
N SER A 257 0.75 8.31 8.21
CA SER A 257 0.30 7.15 7.45
C SER A 257 -1.10 6.74 7.88
N VAL A 258 -1.93 6.21 6.98
CA VAL A 258 -3.24 5.65 7.37
C VAL A 258 -3.10 4.38 8.22
N MET A 259 -1.92 3.77 8.26
CA MET A 259 -1.59 2.70 9.22
C MET A 259 -1.61 3.20 10.67
N ASN A 260 -1.41 4.50 10.88
CA ASN A 260 -1.62 5.14 12.16
C ASN A 260 -3.11 5.43 12.33
N TYR A 261 -3.73 4.79 13.32
CA TYR A 261 -5.16 4.92 13.58
C TYR A 261 -5.62 6.37 13.84
N ASN A 262 -4.73 7.26 14.27
CA ASN A 262 -5.02 8.69 14.42
C ASN A 262 -5.46 9.35 13.09
N TYR A 263 -5.07 8.76 11.96
CA TYR A 263 -5.34 9.29 10.62
C TYR A 263 -6.24 8.39 9.78
N GLN A 264 -6.51 7.15 10.17
CA GLN A 264 -7.29 6.21 9.35
C GLN A 264 -8.67 6.77 8.96
N LEU A 265 -9.45 7.27 9.93
CA LEU A 265 -10.85 7.66 9.68
C LEU A 265 -11.01 9.04 9.02
N THR A 266 -10.00 9.91 9.15
CA THR A 266 -10.11 11.30 8.70
C THR A 266 -9.04 11.69 7.68
N GLY A 267 -8.10 10.81 7.38
CA GLY A 267 -6.93 11.15 6.58
C GLY A 267 -5.92 12.03 7.32
N ILE A 268 -4.72 12.09 6.78
CA ILE A 268 -3.62 12.91 7.28
C ILE A 268 -3.89 14.37 6.90
N PRO A 269 -4.00 15.30 7.87
CA PRO A 269 -4.26 16.70 7.56
C PRO A 269 -3.02 17.40 7.00
N LYS A 270 -3.14 17.99 5.81
CA LYS A 270 -2.07 18.74 5.14
C LYS A 270 -2.24 20.25 5.38
N ALA A 271 -1.13 20.98 5.35
CA ALA A 271 -1.09 22.42 5.61
C ALA A 271 -1.84 23.26 4.56
N ASP A 272 -2.09 22.71 3.36
CA ASP A 272 -2.89 23.31 2.31
C ASP A 272 -4.42 23.12 2.51
N GLY A 273 -4.82 22.47 3.59
CA GLY A 273 -6.22 22.19 3.94
C GLY A 273 -6.76 20.89 3.35
N THR A 274 -5.98 20.17 2.55
CA THR A 274 -6.36 18.84 2.03
C THR A 274 -6.14 17.75 3.07
N ARG A 275 -6.69 16.56 2.79
CA ARG A 275 -6.48 15.34 3.57
C ARG A 275 -5.86 14.30 2.65
N TYR A 276 -4.72 13.78 3.06
CA TYR A 276 -4.02 12.71 2.36
C TYR A 276 -4.44 11.35 2.95
N PHE A 277 -4.78 10.41 2.09
CA PHE A 277 -5.06 9.02 2.46
C PHE A 277 -4.02 8.15 1.78
N GLY A 278 -3.02 7.70 2.53
CA GLY A 278 -1.93 6.90 2.02
C GLY A 278 -0.86 6.67 3.08
N TYR A 279 0.30 6.17 2.65
CA TYR A 279 1.39 5.79 3.55
C TYR A 279 2.42 6.90 3.73
N LEU A 280 3.25 6.78 4.77
CA LEU A 280 4.32 7.75 5.04
C LEU A 280 5.42 7.65 3.97
N GLN A 281 5.58 8.71 3.18
CA GLN A 281 6.43 8.70 2.00
C GLN A 281 7.92 9.06 2.25
N GLN A 282 8.26 9.54 3.44
CA GLN A 282 9.63 9.93 3.80
C GLN A 282 9.92 9.67 5.27
N ASP A 283 11.20 9.58 5.64
CA ASP A 283 11.60 9.48 7.04
C ASP A 283 11.30 10.78 7.78
N MET A 284 10.70 10.65 8.95
CA MET A 284 10.42 11.74 9.86
C MET A 284 11.44 11.75 11.01
N PRO A 285 11.76 12.93 11.58
CA PRO A 285 12.63 13.01 12.74
C PRO A 285 12.11 12.13 13.89
N THR A 286 13.02 11.43 14.57
CA THR A 286 12.71 10.74 15.81
C THR A 286 12.32 11.78 16.87
N LEU A 287 11.19 11.57 17.53
CA LEU A 287 10.77 12.38 18.68
C LEU A 287 11.18 11.67 19.96
N ASN A 288 12.05 12.30 20.76
CA ASN A 288 12.48 11.77 22.04
C ASN A 288 11.60 12.35 23.15
N GLU A 289 10.69 11.54 23.70
CA GLU A 289 9.70 11.96 24.69
C GLU A 289 10.29 12.31 26.06
N TRP A 290 11.56 11.98 26.31
CA TRP A 290 12.30 12.46 27.48
C TRP A 290 12.82 13.89 27.31
N ALA A 291 12.96 14.36 26.07
CA ALA A 291 13.65 15.62 25.75
C ALA A 291 13.14 16.26 24.45
N LEU A 292 11.84 16.54 24.37
CA LEU A 292 11.22 17.22 23.22
C LEU A 292 11.60 18.70 23.18
N ASN A 293 12.01 19.19 22.00
CA ASN A 293 12.25 20.61 21.79
C ASN A 293 11.01 21.29 21.20
N GLU A 294 10.28 22.02 22.04
CA GLU A 294 9.06 22.73 21.64
C GLU A 294 9.29 23.74 20.52
N ARG A 295 10.50 24.29 20.37
CA ARG A 295 10.82 25.29 19.34
C ARG A 295 10.92 24.71 17.94
N ASP A 296 11.19 23.41 17.85
CA ASP A 296 11.40 22.71 16.58
C ASP A 296 10.11 22.03 16.09
N GLY A 297 9.12 21.87 16.96
CA GLY A 297 7.93 21.06 16.68
C GLY A 297 8.33 19.63 16.29
N PHE A 298 7.82 19.14 15.17
CA PHE A 298 8.24 17.84 14.58
C PHE A 298 9.35 17.98 13.53
N GLY A 299 10.01 19.14 13.46
CA GLY A 299 11.10 19.40 12.54
C GLY A 299 10.65 19.78 11.11
N PRO A 300 11.60 20.20 10.26
CA PRO A 300 11.28 20.80 8.96
C PRO A 300 10.57 19.84 7.99
N GLN A 301 10.82 18.53 8.07
CA GLN A 301 10.13 17.52 7.25
C GLN A 301 8.61 17.47 7.48
N ALA A 302 8.14 17.94 8.64
CA ALA A 302 6.72 17.97 8.97
C ALA A 302 5.98 19.20 8.40
N GLY A 303 6.66 20.04 7.60
CA GLY A 303 6.12 21.34 7.17
C GLY A 303 4.89 21.29 6.27
N GLU A 304 4.62 20.15 5.63
CA GLU A 304 3.42 19.95 4.82
C GLU A 304 2.23 19.45 5.63
N TYR A 305 2.41 19.12 6.91
CA TYR A 305 1.42 18.46 7.75
C TYR A 305 0.95 19.37 8.87
N LEU A 306 -0.27 19.13 9.34
CA LEU A 306 -0.82 19.77 10.52
C LEU A 306 -0.75 18.84 11.73
N TYR A 307 -0.64 19.43 12.91
CA TYR A 307 -0.76 18.74 14.18
C TYR A 307 -1.81 19.42 15.04
N THR A 308 -2.71 18.61 15.62
CA THR A 308 -3.74 19.06 16.56
C THR A 308 -3.37 18.58 17.95
N HIS A 309 -3.27 19.51 18.90
CA HIS A 309 -3.02 19.23 20.31
C HIS A 309 -3.97 20.05 21.19
N LYS A 310 -4.02 19.71 22.47
CA LYS A 310 -4.75 20.51 23.46
C LYS A 310 -3.87 21.64 23.98
N ASP A 311 -4.39 22.86 24.02
CA ASP A 311 -3.73 23.97 24.73
C ASP A 311 -3.82 23.79 26.26
N LYS A 312 -3.23 24.73 27.01
CA LYS A 312 -3.30 24.78 28.48
C LYS A 312 -4.71 24.78 29.09
N ASN A 313 -5.73 25.12 28.30
CA ASN A 313 -7.14 25.16 28.72
C ASN A 313 -7.92 23.92 28.26
N GLY A 314 -7.26 22.95 27.61
CA GLY A 314 -7.91 21.77 27.05
C GLY A 314 -8.66 22.03 25.74
N LYS A 315 -8.38 23.14 25.03
CA LYS A 315 -8.97 23.44 23.72
C LYS A 315 -8.08 22.88 22.61
N ASP A 316 -8.69 22.33 21.56
CA ASP A 316 -7.94 21.93 20.35
C ASP A 316 -7.30 23.14 19.65
N VAL A 317 -6.02 22.99 19.34
CA VAL A 317 -5.22 23.92 18.54
C VAL A 317 -4.58 23.11 17.41
N THR A 318 -4.88 23.51 16.18
CA THR A 318 -4.30 22.93 14.96
C THR A 318 -3.36 23.94 14.31
N GLN A 319 -2.14 23.49 14.00
CA GLN A 319 -1.10 24.33 13.39
C GLN A 319 -0.14 23.48 12.54
N PRO A 320 0.69 24.09 11.66
CA PRO A 320 1.70 23.34 10.95
C PRO A 320 2.67 22.65 11.91
N ALA A 321 2.94 21.38 11.65
CA ALA A 321 3.65 20.51 12.59
C ALA A 321 5.14 20.84 12.73
N ASN A 322 5.71 21.62 11.81
CA ASN A 322 7.10 22.11 11.88
C ASN A 322 7.26 23.45 12.61
N GLN A 323 6.19 24.01 13.16
CA GLN A 323 6.23 25.25 13.96
C GLN A 323 6.40 24.92 15.44
N PRO A 324 6.76 25.91 16.28
CA PRO A 324 6.84 25.70 17.72
C PRO A 324 5.53 25.16 18.32
N ILE A 325 5.60 24.04 19.05
CA ILE A 325 4.46 23.38 19.70
C ILE A 325 4.71 23.32 21.20
N ASP A 326 3.76 23.83 21.99
CA ASP A 326 3.71 23.68 23.44
C ASP A 326 3.26 22.26 23.79
N PHE A 327 4.21 21.32 23.82
CA PHE A 327 3.96 19.89 24.03
C PHE A 327 3.47 19.62 25.45
N ASN A 328 4.04 20.32 26.44
CA ASN A 328 3.69 20.12 27.85
C ASN A 328 2.41 20.89 28.27
N ARG A 329 1.90 21.74 27.38
CA ARG A 329 0.64 22.48 27.50
C ARG A 329 0.66 23.48 28.66
N ASN A 330 1.81 24.07 28.96
CA ASN A 330 1.95 25.04 30.06
C ASN A 330 1.60 26.48 29.64
N GLY A 331 1.38 26.72 28.35
CA GLY A 331 0.99 27.99 27.76
C GLY A 331 2.15 28.85 27.25
N VAL A 332 3.38 28.35 27.25
CA VAL A 332 4.56 29.01 26.68
C VAL A 332 5.38 28.00 25.89
N ILE A 333 6.19 28.48 24.94
CA ILE A 333 7.20 27.63 24.28
C ILE A 333 8.46 27.64 25.15
N ASP A 334 8.79 26.49 25.71
CA ASP A 334 9.97 26.30 26.56
C ASP A 334 11.28 26.38 25.77
N ASN A 335 12.30 26.99 26.39
CA ASN A 335 13.66 27.03 25.82
C ASN A 335 14.49 25.78 26.17
N SER A 336 14.05 25.02 27.16
CA SER A 336 14.66 23.76 27.59
C SER A 336 13.81 22.59 27.13
N PRO A 337 14.39 21.41 26.85
CA PRO A 337 13.61 20.24 26.49
C PRO A 337 12.58 19.85 27.55
N VAL A 338 11.44 19.36 27.11
CA VAL A 338 10.33 18.93 27.96
C VAL A 338 10.11 17.43 27.84
N SER A 339 9.56 16.81 28.88
CA SER A 339 9.24 15.39 28.87
C SER A 339 7.73 15.20 28.84
N VAL A 340 7.24 14.55 27.77
CA VAL A 340 5.82 14.36 27.49
C VAL A 340 5.65 13.06 26.74
N ASP A 341 4.73 12.23 27.23
CA ASP A 341 4.19 11.08 26.50
C ASP A 341 3.28 11.60 25.39
N LEU A 342 3.80 11.66 24.17
CA LEU A 342 3.15 12.24 23.00
C LEU A 342 2.19 11.26 22.33
N ASN A 343 2.52 9.97 22.32
CA ASN A 343 1.66 8.95 21.73
C ASN A 343 0.59 8.43 22.70
N GLY A 344 0.70 8.74 23.99
CA GLY A 344 -0.29 8.49 25.03
C GLY A 344 -0.33 7.03 25.50
N ASP A 345 0.77 6.29 25.35
CA ASP A 345 0.83 4.87 25.72
C ASP A 345 1.21 4.62 27.20
N GLY A 346 1.49 5.70 27.94
CA GLY A 346 1.87 5.68 29.35
C GLY A 346 3.36 5.51 29.60
N ILE A 347 4.20 5.45 28.56
CA ILE A 347 5.64 5.22 28.65
C ILE A 347 6.40 6.19 27.74
N LEU A 348 7.26 7.01 28.36
CA LEU A 348 8.20 7.84 27.60
C LEU A 348 9.20 6.99 26.83
N ASN A 349 9.35 7.25 25.53
CA ASN A 349 10.27 6.54 24.66
C ASN A 349 10.80 7.40 23.49
N GLU A 350 11.51 6.76 22.54
CA GLU A 350 11.86 7.37 21.26
C GLU A 350 10.87 6.92 20.18
N LEU A 351 10.06 7.85 19.69
CA LEU A 351 9.10 7.60 18.63
C LEU A 351 9.81 7.71 17.28
N THR A 352 10.06 6.57 16.62
CA THR A 352 10.63 6.53 15.26
C THR A 352 9.53 6.52 14.20
N ALA A 353 9.78 7.11 13.03
CA ALA A 353 8.84 7.10 11.92
C ALA A 353 9.60 7.10 10.58
N LEU A 354 10.15 5.94 10.21
CA LEU A 354 10.74 5.75 8.89
C LEU A 354 9.63 5.62 7.83
N SER A 355 9.97 5.95 6.58
CA SER A 355 9.02 5.81 5.48
C SER A 355 8.51 4.37 5.33
N ASP A 356 7.19 4.25 5.14
CA ASP A 356 6.52 3.00 4.83
C ASP A 356 6.98 2.41 3.50
N LEU A 357 7.38 3.26 2.55
CA LEU A 357 7.86 2.83 1.23
C LEU A 357 9.09 1.91 1.31
N LYS A 358 9.83 1.95 2.42
CA LYS A 358 10.97 1.06 2.67
C LYS A 358 10.56 -0.33 3.16
N LYS A 359 9.30 -0.50 3.57
CA LYS A 359 8.75 -1.75 4.12
C LYS A 359 7.70 -2.39 3.24
N LEU A 360 7.05 -1.61 2.37
CA LEU A 360 6.09 -2.13 1.40
C LEU A 360 6.72 -3.31 0.64
N ASN A 361 6.06 -4.46 0.75
CA ASN A 361 6.41 -5.65 -0.01
C ASN A 361 5.32 -5.90 -1.05
N PHE A 362 5.66 -5.76 -2.33
CA PHE A 362 4.75 -6.06 -3.43
C PHE A 362 4.90 -7.50 -3.92
N ASP A 363 6.09 -8.11 -3.77
CA ASP A 363 6.33 -9.52 -4.12
C ASP A 363 5.74 -10.49 -3.07
N ILE A 364 4.42 -10.43 -2.92
CA ILE A 364 3.67 -11.30 -2.03
C ILE A 364 3.23 -12.53 -2.82
N LYS A 365 3.89 -13.65 -2.57
CA LYS A 365 3.43 -14.93 -3.10
C LYS A 365 2.41 -15.56 -2.15
N PRO A 366 1.27 -16.09 -2.65
CA PRO A 366 0.45 -16.97 -1.84
C PRO A 366 1.30 -18.13 -1.34
N ALA A 367 1.15 -18.44 -0.06
CA ALA A 367 1.84 -19.54 0.58
C ALA A 367 1.51 -20.84 -0.19
N GLN A 368 2.50 -21.46 -0.84
CA GLN A 368 2.27 -22.58 -1.75
C GLN A 368 1.55 -23.75 -1.05
N ALA A 369 0.31 -24.03 -1.44
CA ALA A 369 -0.31 -25.32 -1.21
C ALA A 369 0.28 -26.34 -2.22
N GLY A 370 1.52 -26.78 -1.98
CA GLY A 370 2.18 -27.73 -2.90
C GLY A 370 3.60 -28.16 -2.51
N ALA A 371 4.35 -27.31 -1.79
CA ALA A 371 5.61 -27.72 -1.19
C ALA A 371 5.32 -28.33 0.18
N GLY A 372 5.45 -29.65 0.33
CA GLY A 372 5.07 -30.44 1.51
C GLY A 372 5.79 -30.14 2.84
N GLY A 373 6.09 -28.88 3.14
CA GLY A 373 6.47 -28.38 4.45
C GLY A 373 5.31 -27.67 5.15
N PRO A 374 5.37 -27.48 6.47
CA PRO A 374 4.39 -26.69 7.19
C PRO A 374 4.45 -25.24 6.71
N VAL A 375 3.41 -24.82 5.99
CA VAL A 375 3.17 -23.42 5.69
C VAL A 375 2.69 -22.77 6.98
N THR A 376 3.47 -21.83 7.54
CA THR A 376 2.98 -21.01 8.65
C THR A 376 1.79 -20.20 8.14
N PRO A 377 0.60 -20.33 8.76
CA PRO A 377 -0.54 -19.51 8.36
C PRO A 377 -0.21 -18.02 8.49
N PRO A 378 -0.67 -17.18 7.57
CA PRO A 378 -0.47 -15.74 7.67
C PRO A 378 -1.11 -15.20 8.96
N VAL A 379 -0.49 -14.18 9.54
CA VAL A 379 -0.99 -13.52 10.75
C VAL A 379 -2.12 -12.58 10.34
N ALA A 380 -3.30 -12.74 10.94
CA ALA A 380 -4.40 -11.78 10.81
C ALA A 380 -4.19 -10.62 11.78
N GLU A 381 -4.17 -9.40 11.27
CA GLU A 381 -4.11 -8.16 12.04
C GLU A 381 -5.49 -7.51 12.03
N GLU A 382 -6.05 -7.30 13.23
CA GLU A 382 -7.34 -6.63 13.40
C GLU A 382 -7.14 -5.11 13.39
N ASN A 383 -8.06 -4.41 12.75
CA ASN A 383 -8.06 -2.97 12.79
C ASN A 383 -8.44 -2.48 14.22
N PRO A 384 -7.57 -1.71 14.89
CA PRO A 384 -7.83 -1.28 16.26
C PRO A 384 -8.90 -0.18 16.35
N VAL A 385 -9.17 0.53 15.25
CA VAL A 385 -10.20 1.57 15.22
C VAL A 385 -11.56 0.94 15.04
N THR A 386 -12.55 1.44 15.77
CA THR A 386 -13.92 0.94 15.72
C THR A 386 -14.93 2.05 15.39
N ALA A 387 -16.18 1.65 15.12
CA ALA A 387 -17.28 2.60 14.99
C ALA A 387 -17.48 3.45 16.27
N ASN A 388 -17.12 2.94 17.45
CA ASN A 388 -17.22 3.72 18.69
C ASN A 388 -16.20 4.86 18.73
N ASP A 389 -15.00 4.64 18.19
CA ASP A 389 -13.99 5.69 18.07
C ASP A 389 -14.46 6.78 17.11
N ALA A 390 -15.10 6.38 16.00
CA ALA A 390 -15.72 7.32 15.06
C ALA A 390 -16.84 8.16 15.71
N ARG A 391 -17.68 7.56 16.58
CA ARG A 391 -18.68 8.29 17.37
C ARG A 391 -18.05 9.26 18.36
N ASN A 392 -17.00 8.83 19.06
CA ASN A 392 -16.27 9.68 19.99
C ASN A 392 -15.63 10.90 19.29
N LEU A 393 -15.26 10.74 18.02
CA LEU A 393 -14.78 11.82 17.16
C LEU A 393 -15.90 12.63 16.49
N GLY A 394 -17.17 12.26 16.67
CA GLY A 394 -18.33 12.91 16.05
C GLY A 394 -18.40 12.74 14.54
N LEU A 395 -17.73 11.71 13.99
CA LEU A 395 -17.72 11.42 12.54
C LEU A 395 -19.00 10.70 12.09
N ILE A 396 -19.65 10.01 13.01
CA ILE A 396 -20.94 9.35 12.83
C ILE A 396 -21.82 9.59 14.08
N PRO A 397 -23.17 9.45 13.96
CA PRO A 397 -24.11 9.76 15.03
C PRO A 397 -23.97 8.97 16.34
#